data_AF-A0A0R3QJ36-F1
#
_entry.id   AF-A0A0R3QJ36-F1
#
_cell.length_a   1.000
_cell.length_b   1.000
_cell.length_c   1.000
_cell.angle_alpha   90.00
_cell.angle_beta   90.00
_cell.angle_gamma   90.00
#
_symmetry.space_group_name_H-M   'P 1'
#
loop_
_entity.id
_entity.type
_entity.pdbx_description
1 polymer ?
#
loop_
_entity_poly.entity_id
_entity_poly.type
_entity_poly.pdbx_seq_one_letter_code
_entity_poly.pdbx_strand_id
1 'polypeptide(L)'
;MALEGDRNIVFLETAQDSGNSLNGLPPYNESNDMMFFLKYYDADEKMTFFCGHIMINYKSMIRNYLPQILQKARLPPGTELKFYEEIAPDRMRPLCIDDMISQDHALVDLVDGTLLVFERTDKSTTENNAHLYYTTKYNAMQVE
;
A
#
# COMPACT_ATOMS: atom_id res chain seq x y z
N MET A 1 30.65 17.78 15.02
CA MET A 1 30.43 16.83 13.93
C MET A 1 29.33 15.90 14.44
N ALA A 2 28.06 16.17 14.09
CA ALA A 2 26.94 15.37 14.55
C ALA A 2 27.00 14.01 13.85
N LEU A 3 27.00 12.93 14.62
CA LEU A 3 26.97 11.57 14.13
C LEU A 3 25.70 11.38 13.29
N GLU A 4 25.83 10.71 12.14
CA GLU A 4 24.72 10.36 11.24
C GLU A 4 23.57 9.58 11.93
N GLY A 5 23.76 9.12 13.17
CA GLY A 5 22.81 8.33 13.95
C GLY A 5 21.74 9.10 14.75
N ASP A 6 21.79 10.44 14.85
CA ASP A 6 20.84 11.23 15.68
C ASP A 6 19.69 11.87 14.87
N ARG A 7 19.44 11.42 13.64
CA ARG A 7 18.36 11.97 12.82
C ARG A 7 17.04 11.28 13.14
N ASN A 8 16.17 11.98 13.86
CA ASN A 8 14.76 11.59 13.99
C ASN A 8 14.03 11.88 12.68
N ILE A 9 13.57 10.83 12.00
CA ILE A 9 12.75 10.92 10.80
C ILE A 9 11.32 10.56 11.19
N VAL A 10 10.38 11.46 10.90
CA VAL A 10 8.96 11.28 11.24
C VAL A 10 8.13 11.52 9.98
N PHE A 11 7.16 10.65 9.74
CA PHE A 11 6.11 10.89 8.76
C PHE A 11 5.05 11.81 9.39
N LEU A 12 4.76 12.94 8.75
CA LEU A 12 3.75 13.90 9.20
C LEU A 12 2.53 13.86 8.27
N GLU A 13 1.43 13.31 8.76
CA GLU A 13 0.13 13.42 8.08
C GLU A 13 -0.47 14.81 8.30
N THR A 14 -0.99 15.42 7.23
CA THR A 14 -1.67 16.72 7.28
C THR A 14 -3.02 16.64 6.58
N ALA A 15 -4.04 17.29 7.14
CA ALA A 15 -5.34 17.41 6.48
C ALA A 15 -5.23 18.18 5.16
N GLN A 16 -6.10 17.86 4.19
CA GLN A 16 -6.16 18.63 2.95
C GLN A 16 -6.71 20.03 3.23
N ASP A 17 -5.98 21.06 2.80
CA ASP A 17 -6.44 22.44 2.86
C ASP A 17 -7.59 22.64 1.87
N SER A 18 -8.81 22.49 2.38
CA SER A 18 -10.05 22.65 1.63
C SER A 18 -10.65 24.05 1.80
N GLY A 19 -9.90 24.99 2.41
CA GLY A 19 -10.38 26.36 2.69
C GLY A 19 -11.51 26.43 3.73
N ASN A 20 -11.91 25.29 4.30
CA ASN A 20 -12.96 25.18 5.30
C ASN A 20 -12.36 24.55 6.57
N SER A 21 -12.24 25.34 7.63
CA SER A 21 -11.53 25.02 8.88
C SER A 21 -12.18 23.92 9.75
N LEU A 22 -13.09 23.12 9.18
CA LEU A 22 -13.80 22.02 9.83
C LEU A 22 -13.36 20.62 9.35
N ASN A 23 -12.52 20.52 8.32
CA ASN A 23 -12.06 19.24 7.78
C ASN A 23 -10.72 18.84 8.42
N GLY A 24 -10.78 18.38 9.67
CA GLY A 24 -9.63 17.76 10.34
C GLY A 24 -9.30 16.38 9.79
N LEU A 25 -8.21 15.78 10.27
CA LEU A 25 -7.94 14.36 10.01
C LEU A 25 -9.05 13.50 10.64
N PRO A 26 -9.45 12.38 9.99
CA PRO A 26 -10.36 11.43 10.60
C PRO A 26 -9.83 10.94 11.96
N PRO A 27 -10.71 10.60 12.91
CA PRO A 27 -10.28 9.98 14.16
C PRO A 27 -9.60 8.63 13.88
N TYR A 28 -8.59 8.30 14.67
CA TYR A 28 -7.88 7.03 14.65
C TYR A 28 -8.15 6.27 15.95
N ASN A 29 -8.68 5.05 15.85
CA ASN A 29 -8.90 4.20 17.00
C ASN A 29 -7.78 3.16 17.15
N GLU A 30 -6.87 3.42 18.08
CA GLU A 30 -5.69 2.58 18.36
C GLU A 30 -6.01 1.10 18.68
N SER A 31 -7.26 0.76 19.01
CA SER A 31 -7.68 -0.60 19.35
C SER A 31 -8.18 -1.43 18.17
N ASN A 32 -8.41 -0.83 17.00
CA ASN A 32 -8.95 -1.54 15.85
C ASN A 32 -8.58 -0.96 14.48
N ASP A 33 -8.02 0.24 14.43
CA ASP A 33 -7.58 0.87 13.20
C ASP A 33 -6.09 0.58 12.94
N MET A 34 -5.70 0.68 11.67
CA MET A 34 -4.33 0.55 11.19
C MET A 34 -4.18 1.35 9.88
N MET A 35 -3.01 1.92 9.66
CA MET A 35 -2.66 2.67 8.46
C MET A 35 -1.94 1.78 7.44
N PHE A 36 -2.44 1.76 6.20
CA PHE A 36 -1.73 1.20 5.05
C PHE A 36 -1.20 2.28 4.13
N PHE A 37 0.05 2.12 3.68
CA PHE A 37 0.57 2.84 2.52
C PHE A 37 0.25 2.08 1.24
N LEU A 38 -0.14 2.81 0.19
CA LEU A 38 -0.63 2.26 -1.06
C LEU A 38 0.39 2.44 -2.18
N LYS A 39 0.69 1.34 -2.88
CA LYS A 39 1.52 1.34 -4.10
C LYS A 39 0.76 0.67 -5.23
N TYR A 40 0.54 1.39 -6.32
CA TYR A 40 -0.06 0.86 -7.54
C TYR A 40 1.04 0.51 -8.55
N TYR A 41 1.13 -0.76 -8.94
CA TYR A 41 1.93 -1.16 -10.10
C TYR A 41 1.10 -1.04 -11.37
N ASP A 42 1.54 -0.17 -12.28
CA ASP A 42 0.95 -0.02 -13.60
C ASP A 42 1.74 -0.88 -14.62
N ALA A 43 1.07 -1.89 -15.16
CA ALA A 43 1.66 -2.81 -16.12
C ALA A 43 1.88 -2.18 -17.50
N ASP A 44 1.11 -1.15 -17.88
CA ASP A 44 1.27 -0.45 -19.16
C ASP A 44 2.54 0.43 -19.11
N GLU A 45 2.75 1.15 -17.99
CA GLU A 45 3.93 2.01 -17.76
C GLU A 45 5.15 1.26 -17.18
N LYS A 46 4.96 0.01 -16.73
CA LYS A 46 5.97 -0.83 -16.06
C LYS A 46 6.66 -0.12 -14.88
N MET A 47 5.87 0.57 -14.07
CA MET A 47 6.36 1.29 -12.90
C MET A 47 5.34 1.31 -11.75
N THR A 48 5.84 1.61 -10.55
CA THR A 48 5.00 1.77 -9.36
C THR A 48 4.75 3.25 -9.08
N PHE A 49 3.50 3.57 -8.75
CA PHE A 49 3.06 4.87 -8.25
C PHE A 49 2.69 4.79 -6.76
N PHE A 50 3.08 5.80 -5.99
CA PHE A 50 2.60 5.97 -4.62
C PHE A 50 1.20 6.58 -4.64
N CYS A 51 0.24 5.94 -3.98
CA CYS A 51 -1.17 6.33 -3.97
C CYS A 51 -1.63 6.91 -2.61
N GLY A 52 -0.68 7.35 -1.78
CA GLY A 52 -0.96 7.83 -0.43
C GLY A 52 -1.18 6.69 0.57
N HIS A 53 -1.94 6.95 1.62
CA HIS A 53 -2.31 5.98 2.65
C HIS A 53 -3.82 5.92 2.87
N ILE A 54 -4.29 4.87 3.53
CA ILE A 54 -5.66 4.71 4.03
C ILE A 54 -5.64 4.25 5.49
N MET A 55 -6.62 4.70 6.27
CA MET A 55 -6.93 4.11 7.56
C MET A 55 -7.95 3.00 7.36
N ILE A 56 -7.66 1.83 7.88
CA ILE A 56 -8.52 0.65 7.81
C ILE A 56 -8.82 0.14 9.20
N ASN A 57 -9.93 -0.57 9.34
CA ASN A 57 -10.22 -1.35 10.53
C ASN A 57 -9.68 -2.76 10.29
N TYR A 58 -8.71 -3.21 11.10
CA TYR A 58 -8.08 -4.51 10.86
C TYR A 58 -9.01 -5.70 11.21
N LYS A 59 -10.19 -5.47 11.78
CA LYS A 59 -11.25 -6.50 11.94
C LYS A 59 -12.16 -6.60 10.71
N SER A 60 -11.86 -5.84 9.66
CA SER A 60 -12.57 -5.81 8.37
C SER A 60 -11.77 -6.56 7.29
N MET A 61 -12.32 -6.64 6.09
CA MET A 61 -11.70 -7.24 4.90
C MET A 61 -11.18 -6.14 3.96
N ILE A 62 -10.11 -6.39 3.21
CA ILE A 62 -9.59 -5.43 2.20
C ILE A 62 -10.66 -5.08 1.17
N ARG A 63 -11.53 -6.04 0.81
CA ARG A 63 -12.66 -5.83 -0.11
C ARG A 63 -13.50 -4.59 0.24
N ASN A 64 -13.70 -4.32 1.53
CA ASN A 64 -14.53 -3.21 2.00
C ASN A 64 -13.92 -1.82 1.69
N TYR A 65 -12.62 -1.78 1.41
CA TYR A 65 -11.87 -0.55 1.10
C TYR A 65 -11.60 -0.37 -0.41
N LEU A 66 -12.04 -1.30 -1.27
CA LEU A 66 -11.82 -1.24 -2.71
C LEU A 66 -12.25 0.10 -3.35
N PRO A 67 -13.42 0.69 -3.05
CA PRO A 67 -13.79 1.97 -3.64
C PRO A 67 -12.79 3.09 -3.34
N GLN A 68 -12.25 3.12 -2.12
CA GLN A 68 -11.26 4.11 -1.69
C GLN A 68 -9.89 3.86 -2.33
N ILE A 69 -9.47 2.60 -2.41
CA ILE A 69 -8.21 2.20 -3.07
C ILE A 69 -8.24 2.57 -4.56
N LEU A 70 -9.34 2.24 -5.26
CA LEU A 70 -9.53 2.59 -6.67
C LEU A 70 -9.53 4.11 -6.88
N GLN A 71 -10.20 4.87 -6.02
CA GLN A 71 -10.19 6.33 -6.07
C GLN A 71 -8.77 6.90 -5.91
N LYS A 72 -8.00 6.40 -4.94
CA LYS A 72 -6.60 6.82 -4.70
C LYS A 72 -5.67 6.49 -5.86
N ALA A 73 -5.90 5.35 -6.51
CA ALA A 73 -5.19 4.95 -7.72
C ALA A 73 -5.71 5.63 -9.00
N ARG A 74 -6.80 6.41 -8.92
CA ARG A 74 -7.52 7.01 -10.06
C ARG A 74 -7.98 5.97 -11.09
N LEU A 75 -8.33 4.78 -10.62
CA LEU A 75 -8.83 3.68 -11.45
C LEU A 75 -10.36 3.72 -11.53
N PRO A 76 -10.96 3.23 -12.65
CA PRO A 76 -12.40 3.14 -12.77
C PRO A 76 -13.03 2.26 -11.67
N PRO A 77 -14.24 2.60 -11.16
CA PRO A 77 -14.99 1.73 -10.27
C PRO A 77 -15.20 0.34 -10.87
N GLY A 78 -15.10 -0.70 -10.04
CA GLY A 78 -15.24 -2.09 -10.48
C GLY A 78 -14.02 -2.66 -11.20
N THR A 79 -12.89 -1.94 -11.25
CA THR A 79 -11.63 -2.52 -11.72
C THR A 79 -11.17 -3.61 -10.75
N GLU A 80 -11.02 -4.84 -11.25
CA GLU A 80 -10.52 -5.97 -10.48
C GLU A 80 -9.02 -5.84 -10.20
N LEU A 81 -8.62 -6.10 -8.96
CA LEU A 81 -7.25 -5.90 -8.49
C LEU A 81 -6.67 -7.18 -7.87
N LYS A 82 -5.36 -7.37 -8.05
CA LYS A 82 -4.54 -8.31 -7.25
C LYS A 82 -3.82 -7.52 -6.17
N PHE A 83 -3.67 -8.11 -4.98
CA PHE A 83 -3.05 -7.47 -3.84
C PHE A 83 -1.87 -8.27 -3.31
N TYR A 84 -0.89 -7.54 -2.79
CA TYR A 84 0.32 -8.05 -2.20
C TYR A 84 0.70 -7.21 -0.98
N GLU A 85 1.25 -7.85 0.04
CA GLU A 85 1.99 -7.22 1.12
C GLU A 85 3.45 -7.13 0.71
N GLU A 86 4.04 -5.93 0.73
CA GLU A 86 5.48 -5.74 0.58
C GLU A 86 6.13 -5.78 1.97
N ILE A 87 6.75 -6.91 2.29
CA ILE A 87 7.37 -7.18 3.60
C ILE A 87 8.81 -6.64 3.61
N ALA A 88 9.51 -6.75 2.48
CA ALA A 88 10.87 -6.27 2.27
C ALA A 88 11.09 -6.01 0.76
N PRO A 89 12.18 -5.33 0.35
CA PRO A 89 12.44 -5.03 -1.07
C PRO A 89 12.42 -6.25 -2.02
N ASP A 90 12.81 -7.42 -1.53
CA ASP A 90 12.86 -8.69 -2.26
C ASP A 90 11.69 -9.64 -1.92
N ARG A 91 10.84 -9.26 -0.96
CA ARG A 91 9.83 -10.14 -0.38
C ARG A 91 8.43 -9.52 -0.46
N MET A 92 7.66 -10.00 -1.43
CA MET A 92 6.23 -9.72 -1.54
C MET A 92 5.41 -10.98 -1.31
N ARG A 93 4.26 -10.83 -0.66
CA ARG A 93 3.33 -11.92 -0.35
C ARG A 93 1.95 -11.62 -0.94
N PRO A 94 1.33 -12.52 -1.70
CA PRO A 94 -0.05 -12.33 -2.16
C PRO A 94 -1.03 -12.23 -0.99
N LEU A 95 -2.04 -11.37 -1.13
CA LEU A 95 -3.11 -11.18 -0.15
C LEU A 95 -4.46 -11.62 -0.71
N CYS A 96 -5.25 -12.30 0.12
CA CYS A 96 -6.65 -12.59 -0.15
C CYS A 96 -7.51 -11.41 0.35
N ILE A 97 -8.32 -10.83 -0.52
CA ILE A 97 -9.14 -9.65 -0.15
C ILE A 97 -10.36 -9.99 0.70
N ASP A 98 -10.72 -11.27 0.76
CA ASP A 98 -11.87 -11.82 1.49
C ASP A 98 -11.51 -12.29 2.90
N ASP A 99 -10.21 -12.36 3.21
CA ASP A 99 -9.76 -12.69 4.56
C ASP A 99 -9.92 -11.45 5.45
N MET A 100 -10.34 -11.68 6.70
CA MET A 100 -10.28 -10.61 7.70
C MET A 100 -8.82 -10.30 7.98
N ILE A 101 -8.47 -9.02 8.00
CA ILE A 101 -7.07 -8.58 8.14
C ILE A 101 -6.46 -9.05 9.47
N SER A 102 -7.28 -9.23 10.50
CA SER A 102 -6.89 -9.74 11.81
C SER A 102 -6.59 -11.25 11.86
N GLN A 103 -6.82 -12.00 10.79
CA GLN A 103 -6.52 -13.42 10.77
C GLN A 103 -5.00 -13.63 10.69
N ASP A 104 -4.47 -14.61 11.44
CA ASP A 104 -3.03 -14.88 11.56
C ASP A 104 -2.31 -15.12 10.22
N HIS A 105 -3.06 -15.46 9.16
CA HIS A 105 -2.53 -15.70 7.83
C HIS A 105 -2.82 -14.55 6.86
N ALA A 106 -3.52 -13.49 7.24
CA ALA A 106 -3.82 -12.39 6.33
C ALA A 106 -2.59 -11.51 6.10
N LEU A 107 -1.91 -11.06 7.15
CA LEU A 107 -0.67 -10.27 7.09
C LEU A 107 0.47 -10.97 7.83
N VAL A 108 1.71 -10.50 7.65
CA VAL A 108 2.83 -10.95 8.49
C VAL A 108 2.76 -10.33 9.87
N ASP A 109 2.58 -9.02 9.95
CA ASP A 109 2.48 -8.26 11.19
C ASP A 109 1.35 -7.23 11.11
N LEU A 110 0.61 -7.07 12.20
CA LEU A 110 -0.45 -6.07 12.36
C LEU A 110 0.15 -4.78 12.92
N VAL A 111 0.75 -3.97 12.06
CA VAL A 111 1.44 -2.73 12.42
C VAL A 111 1.09 -1.59 11.46
N ASP A 112 1.07 -0.36 11.99
CA ASP A 112 0.96 0.84 11.17
C ASP A 112 2.10 0.93 10.15
N GLY A 113 1.75 1.32 8.93
CA GLY A 113 2.72 1.53 7.85
C GLY A 113 2.95 0.31 6.96
N THR A 114 2.15 -0.76 7.09
CA THR A 114 2.17 -1.87 6.12
C THR A 114 1.98 -1.35 4.69
N LEU A 115 2.79 -1.90 3.78
CA LEU A 115 2.78 -1.54 2.37
C LEU A 115 1.86 -2.47 1.59
N LEU A 116 0.71 -1.95 1.19
CA LEU A 116 -0.24 -2.63 0.32
C LEU A 116 0.06 -2.29 -1.14
N VAL A 117 0.60 -3.27 -1.86
CA VAL A 117 0.85 -3.17 -3.29
C VAL A 117 -0.28 -3.83 -4.06
N PHE A 118 -0.73 -3.20 -5.14
CA PHE A 118 -1.77 -3.76 -5.98
C PHE A 118 -1.55 -3.45 -7.46
N GLU A 119 -2.16 -4.28 -8.29
CA GLU A 119 -2.14 -4.15 -9.74
C GLU A 119 -3.49 -4.54 -10.33
N ARG A 120 -3.72 -4.14 -11.58
CA ARG A 120 -4.92 -4.51 -12.34
C ARG A 120 -4.89 -5.99 -12.74
N THR A 121 -5.92 -6.74 -12.37
CA THR A 121 -6.03 -8.16 -12.71
C THR A 121 -6.04 -8.39 -14.22
N ASP A 122 -6.73 -7.52 -14.97
CA ASP A 122 -6.87 -7.62 -16.44
C ASP A 122 -5.58 -7.33 -17.22
N LYS A 123 -4.59 -6.72 -16.56
CA LYS A 123 -3.29 -6.34 -17.16
C LYS A 123 -2.12 -7.21 -16.67
N SER A 124 -2.32 -7.97 -15.60
CA SER A 124 -1.30 -8.81 -14.97
C SER A 124 -1.06 -10.09 -15.77
N THR A 125 0.17 -10.32 -16.21
CA THR A 125 0.59 -11.53 -16.95
C THR A 125 1.76 -12.23 -16.26
N THR A 126 2.13 -13.43 -16.71
CA THR A 126 3.30 -14.16 -16.18
C THR A 126 4.62 -13.43 -16.41
N GLU A 127 4.68 -12.55 -17.42
CA GLU A 127 5.87 -11.79 -17.84
C GLU A 127 5.82 -10.32 -17.41
N ASN A 128 4.68 -9.85 -16.91
CA ASN A 128 4.47 -8.46 -16.52
C ASN A 128 3.48 -8.38 -15.36
N ASN A 129 4.01 -8.32 -14.15
CA ASN A 129 3.24 -8.16 -12.92
C ASN A 129 4.11 -7.50 -11.84
N ALA A 130 3.47 -7.02 -10.79
CA ALA A 130 4.10 -6.35 -9.66
C ALA A 130 5.21 -7.20 -9.06
N HIS A 131 4.94 -8.47 -8.74
CA HIS A 131 5.92 -9.35 -8.10
C HIS A 131 7.21 -9.45 -8.94
N LEU A 132 7.10 -9.71 -10.24
CA LEU A 132 8.24 -9.76 -11.14
C LEU A 132 8.98 -8.42 -11.21
N TYR A 133 8.25 -7.31 -11.29
CA TYR A 133 8.85 -5.97 -11.30
C TYR A 133 9.75 -5.72 -10.09
N TYR A 134 9.26 -5.99 -8.87
CA TYR A 134 10.06 -5.80 -7.65
C TYR A 134 11.24 -6.76 -7.56
N THR A 135 11.04 -8.05 -7.90
CA THR A 135 12.14 -9.02 -7.94
C THR A 135 13.22 -8.61 -8.94
N THR A 136 12.85 -8.17 -10.16
CA THR A 136 13.82 -7.71 -11.16
C THR A 136 14.54 -6.46 -10.68
N LYS A 137 13.82 -5.49 -10.09
CA LYS A 137 14.39 -4.24 -9.58
C LYS A 137 15.39 -4.48 -8.45
N TYR A 138 15.08 -5.38 -7.52
CA TYR A 138 15.98 -5.76 -6.44
C TYR A 138 17.27 -6.40 -6.95
N ASN A 139 17.17 -7.23 -7.99
CA ASN A 139 18.33 -7.93 -8.57
C ASN A 139 19.10 -7.10 -9.61
N ALA A 140 18.61 -5.90 -9.96
CA ALA A 140 19.26 -5.05 -10.94
C ALA A 140 20.54 -4.44 -10.34
N MET A 141 21.69 -4.80 -10.92
CA MET A 141 22.97 -4.16 -10.62
C MET A 141 23.43 -3.37 -11.84
N GLN A 142 23.79 -2.10 -11.63
CA GLN A 142 24.49 -1.32 -12.63
C GLN A 142 25.98 -1.61 -12.50
N VAL A 143 26.62 -1.98 -13.60
CA VAL A 143 28.07 -2.16 -13.70
C VAL A 143 28.60 -1.04 -14.57
N GLU A 144 29.61 -0.33 -14.07
CA GLU A 144 30.34 0.72 -14.79
C GLU A 144 31.36 0.14 -15.77
#